data_AF-A0A8X7CLV1-F1
#
_entry.id   AF-A0A8X7CLV1-F1
#
_cell.length_a   1.000
_cell.length_b   1.000
_cell.length_c   1.000
_cell.angle_alpha   90.00
_cell.angle_beta   90.00
_cell.angle_gamma   90.00
#
_symmetry.space_group_name_H-M   'P 1'
#
loop_
_entity.id
_entity.type
_entity.pdbx_description
1 polymer ?
#
loop_
_entity_poly.entity_id
_entity_poly.type
_entity_poly.pdbx_seq_one_letter_code
_entity_poly.pdbx_strand_id
1 'polypeptide(L)'
;MSELAKCVTLEKVAHNEEYIGCDVKGQVPMLNCCCENGPKQLSTAIDVDAVLEDLDASGVCVKAVSSENAGRYLCEYIFYTSLKINRNTAFVHVPPINQPYSARAMAQALSLLYLQC
;
A
#
# COMPACT_ATOMS: atom_id res chain seq x y z
N MET A 1 8.68 5.88 2.45
CA MET A 1 8.84 5.04 3.66
C MET A 1 7.69 5.35 4.60
N SER A 2 7.00 4.32 5.11
CA SER A 2 5.85 4.43 6.04
C SER A 2 6.10 5.35 7.24
N GLU A 3 7.37 5.54 7.62
CA GLU A 3 7.81 6.41 8.72
C GLU A 3 7.43 7.89 8.57
N LEU A 4 7.16 8.35 7.34
CA LEU A 4 6.68 9.72 7.07
C LEU A 4 5.17 9.78 6.84
N ALA A 5 4.48 8.64 6.83
CA ALA A 5 3.04 8.61 6.63
C ALA A 5 2.35 9.29 7.83
N LYS A 6 1.52 10.28 7.53
CA LYS A 6 0.73 11.01 8.54
C LYS A 6 -0.69 10.44 8.69
N CYS A 7 -1.09 9.56 7.79
CA CYS A 7 -2.40 8.94 7.69
C CYS A 7 -2.26 7.54 7.10
N VAL A 8 -3.35 6.77 7.15
CA VAL A 8 -3.44 5.50 6.42
C VAL A 8 -3.48 5.81 4.93
N THR A 9 -2.76 5.02 4.12
CA THR A 9 -2.72 5.19 2.67
C THR A 9 -3.00 3.86 1.99
N LEU A 10 -4.05 3.79 1.17
CA LEU A 10 -4.37 2.65 0.31
C LEU A 10 -3.77 2.86 -1.07
N GLU A 11 -3.00 1.89 -1.54
CA GLU A 11 -2.34 1.97 -2.84
C GLU A 11 -3.24 1.39 -3.95
N LYS A 12 -3.44 2.15 -5.03
CA LYS A 12 -4.26 1.78 -6.19
C LYS A 12 -3.43 1.15 -7.30
N VAL A 13 -2.18 1.59 -7.44
CA VAL A 13 -1.29 1.25 -8.56
C VAL A 13 0.08 0.86 -8.02
N ALA A 14 0.63 -0.21 -8.59
CA ALA A 14 1.99 -0.67 -8.35
C ALA A 14 2.88 -0.51 -9.58
N HIS A 15 4.18 -0.29 -9.38
CA HIS A 15 5.15 -0.01 -10.44
C HIS A 15 6.23 -1.09 -10.54
N ASN A 16 6.54 -1.49 -11.78
CA ASN A 16 7.48 -2.59 -12.05
C ASN A 16 8.96 -2.17 -12.02
N GLU A 17 9.29 -0.90 -12.18
CA GLU A 17 10.64 -0.42 -12.50
C GLU A 17 11.16 0.59 -11.48
N GLU A 18 12.42 1.02 -11.63
CA GLU A 18 13.09 2.10 -10.86
C GLU A 18 13.47 1.75 -9.41
N TYR A 19 13.70 0.47 -9.11
CA TYR A 19 14.16 0.04 -7.80
C TYR A 19 15.66 0.32 -7.62
N ILE A 20 15.99 1.37 -6.86
CA ILE A 20 17.39 1.79 -6.59
C ILE A 20 17.79 1.64 -5.12
N GLY A 21 16.83 1.46 -4.22
CA GLY A 21 17.10 1.35 -2.78
C GLY A 21 17.52 -0.06 -2.40
N CYS A 22 18.72 -0.22 -1.85
CA CYS A 22 19.20 -1.51 -1.37
C CYS A 22 18.40 -2.02 -0.17
N ASP A 23 18.09 -3.32 -0.18
CA ASP A 23 17.48 -4.00 0.95
C ASP A 23 18.46 -4.12 2.15
N VAL A 24 18.01 -4.76 3.23
CA VAL A 24 18.83 -4.98 4.44
C VAL A 24 20.08 -5.85 4.20
N LYS A 25 20.18 -6.51 3.03
CA LYS A 25 21.35 -7.28 2.59
C LYS A 25 22.20 -6.53 1.56
N GLY A 26 21.89 -5.26 1.28
CA GLY A 26 22.59 -4.46 0.28
C GLY A 26 22.20 -4.82 -1.15
N GLN A 27 21.07 -5.49 -1.38
CA GLN A 27 20.65 -6.00 -2.69
C GLN A 27 19.55 -5.14 -3.31
N VAL A 28 19.55 -5.06 -4.64
CA VAL A 28 18.46 -4.48 -5.44
C VAL A 28 17.93 -5.55 -6.40
N PRO A 29 16.66 -5.47 -6.83
CA PRO A 29 16.13 -6.37 -7.85
C PRO A 29 16.98 -6.34 -9.13
N MET A 30 17.12 -7.50 -9.77
CA MET A 30 17.81 -7.60 -11.06
C MET A 30 17.14 -6.68 -12.08
N LEU A 31 17.94 -5.96 -12.89
CA LEU A 31 17.47 -4.93 -13.83
C LEU A 31 16.68 -3.78 -13.18
N ASN A 32 16.75 -3.62 -11.85
CA ASN A 32 15.99 -2.65 -11.09
C ASN A 32 14.47 -2.77 -11.35
N CYS A 33 13.97 -3.99 -11.57
CA CYS A 33 12.56 -4.25 -11.81
C CYS A 33 12.01 -5.49 -11.08
N CYS A 34 10.69 -5.56 -10.89
CA CYS A 34 10.03 -6.72 -10.26
C CYS A 34 9.96 -7.93 -11.19
N CYS A 35 9.62 -7.69 -12.46
CA CYS A 35 9.44 -8.71 -13.47
C CYS A 35 9.95 -8.21 -14.82
N GLU A 36 10.99 -8.86 -15.32
CA GLU A 36 11.47 -8.63 -16.69
C GLU A 36 10.33 -8.88 -17.68
N ASN A 37 10.15 -7.97 -18.64
CA ASN A 37 9.06 -7.97 -19.63
C ASN A 37 7.64 -7.92 -19.02
N GLY A 38 7.51 -7.58 -17.73
CA GLY A 38 6.22 -7.34 -17.09
C GLY A 38 5.61 -5.99 -17.49
N PRO A 39 4.30 -5.80 -17.29
CA PRO A 39 3.67 -4.49 -17.49
C PRO A 39 4.31 -3.43 -16.60
N LYS A 40 4.45 -2.20 -17.09
CA LYS A 40 5.07 -1.12 -16.30
C LYS A 40 4.33 -0.84 -14.98
N GLN A 41 3.01 -1.01 -15.00
CA GLN A 41 2.14 -0.76 -13.87
C GLN A 41 1.05 -1.83 -13.78
N LEU A 42 0.60 -2.11 -12.56
CA LEU A 42 -0.55 -2.94 -12.25
C LEU A 42 -1.47 -2.18 -11.30
N SER A 43 -2.78 -2.24 -11.48
CA SER A 43 -3.76 -1.66 -10.54
C SER A 43 -4.49 -2.72 -9.75
N THR A 44 -4.88 -2.41 -8.51
CA THR A 44 -5.81 -3.27 -7.79
C THR A 44 -7.18 -3.30 -8.46
N ALA A 45 -7.89 -4.43 -8.32
CA ALA A 45 -9.29 -4.56 -8.70
C ALA A 45 -10.24 -4.09 -7.59
N ILE A 46 -9.71 -3.79 -6.40
CA ILE A 46 -10.47 -3.24 -5.27
C ILE A 46 -10.86 -1.80 -5.58
N ASP A 47 -12.12 -1.47 -5.34
CA ASP A 47 -12.60 -0.09 -5.42
C ASP A 47 -12.14 0.70 -4.20
N VAL A 48 -10.88 1.16 -4.25
CA VAL A 48 -10.25 1.90 -3.16
C VAL A 48 -11.03 3.16 -2.80
N ASP A 49 -11.67 3.82 -3.77
CA ASP A 49 -12.40 5.05 -3.51
C ASP A 49 -13.67 4.75 -2.69
N ALA A 50 -14.41 3.69 -3.05
CA ALA A 50 -15.57 3.22 -2.27
C ALA A 50 -15.18 2.78 -0.84
N VAL A 51 -14.05 2.08 -0.68
CA VAL A 51 -13.54 1.68 0.64
C VAL A 51 -13.22 2.91 1.52
N LEU A 52 -12.68 3.98 0.92
CA LEU A 52 -12.40 5.22 1.64
C LEU A 52 -13.68 5.96 2.04
N GLU A 53 -14.68 5.99 1.16
CA GLU A 53 -16.00 6.59 1.45
C GLU A 53 -16.69 5.88 2.61
N ASP A 54 -16.69 4.54 2.63
CA ASP A 54 -17.30 3.79 3.71
C ASP A 54 -16.53 3.97 5.04
N LEU A 55 -15.20 4.08 4.99
CA LEU A 55 -14.41 4.36 6.18
C LEU A 55 -14.73 5.74 6.76
N ASP A 56 -14.88 6.76 5.92
CA ASP A 56 -15.29 8.10 6.36
C ASP A 56 -16.69 8.08 7.01
N ALA A 57 -17.61 7.31 6.42
CA ALA A 57 -18.96 7.11 6.95
C ALA A 57 -19.01 6.32 8.28
N SER A 58 -17.98 5.52 8.59
CA SER A 58 -17.94 4.69 9.80
C SER A 58 -17.77 5.47 11.11
N GLY A 59 -17.35 6.73 11.03
CA GLY A 59 -17.07 7.58 12.20
C GLY A 59 -15.76 7.27 12.92
N VAL A 60 -14.91 6.38 12.37
CA VAL A 60 -13.56 6.14 12.90
C VAL A 60 -12.69 7.36 12.66
N CYS A 61 -12.11 7.93 13.73
CA CYS A 61 -11.24 9.11 13.66
C CYS A 61 -9.82 8.79 13.15
N VAL A 62 -9.70 8.02 12.06
CA VAL A 62 -8.44 7.72 11.38
C VAL A 62 -8.57 8.21 9.95
N LYS A 63 -7.70 9.14 9.55
CA LYS A 63 -7.68 9.61 8.17
C LYS A 63 -7.08 8.51 7.30
N ALA A 64 -7.78 8.18 6.22
CA ALA A 64 -7.25 7.35 5.14
C ALA A 64 -7.29 8.13 3.82
N VAL A 65 -6.34 7.85 2.94
CA VAL A 65 -6.27 8.43 1.60
C VAL A 65 -5.87 7.36 0.59
N SER A 66 -6.12 7.61 -0.69
CA SER A 66 -5.58 6.78 -1.77
C SER A 66 -4.22 7.30 -2.24
N SER A 67 -3.43 6.41 -2.84
CA SER A 67 -2.16 6.72 -3.50
C SER A 67 -1.97 5.82 -4.73
N GLU A 68 -1.17 6.27 -5.69
CA GLU A 68 -0.77 5.49 -6.87
C GLU A 68 0.74 5.20 -6.87
N ASN A 69 1.39 5.36 -5.71
CA ASN A 69 2.82 5.22 -5.57
C ASN A 69 3.17 4.69 -4.17
N ALA A 70 3.41 3.38 -4.09
CA ALA A 70 3.83 2.70 -2.88
C ALA A 70 5.35 2.88 -2.61
N GLY A 71 6.04 3.68 -3.43
CA GLY A 71 7.47 3.96 -3.36
C GLY A 71 8.26 3.21 -4.42
N ARG A 72 9.56 3.01 -4.20
CA ARG A 72 10.46 2.22 -5.07
C ARG A 72 11.40 1.35 -4.24
N TYR A 73 10.79 0.64 -3.28
CA TYR A 73 11.46 -0.23 -2.32
C TYR A 73 10.63 -1.50 -2.09
N LEU A 74 10.82 -2.21 -0.99
CA LEU A 74 10.15 -3.48 -0.71
C LEU A 74 8.61 -3.40 -0.70
N CYS A 75 8.03 -2.28 -0.26
CA CYS A 75 6.56 -2.11 -0.23
C CYS A 75 5.96 -2.19 -1.64
N GLU A 76 6.50 -1.39 -2.58
CA GLU A 76 6.15 -1.41 -4.00
C GLU A 76 6.41 -2.78 -4.62
N TYR A 77 7.54 -3.41 -4.31
CA TYR A 77 7.90 -4.73 -4.83
C TYR A 77 6.89 -5.81 -4.42
N ILE A 78 6.52 -5.84 -3.14
CA ILE A 78 5.53 -6.79 -2.60
C ILE A 78 4.16 -6.53 -3.21
N PHE A 79 3.75 -5.25 -3.34
CA PHE A 79 2.46 -4.91 -3.92
C PHE A 79 2.37 -5.34 -5.39
N TYR A 80 3.36 -4.98 -6.21
CA TYR A 80 3.40 -5.34 -7.62
C TYR A 80 3.41 -6.86 -7.83
N THR A 81 4.26 -7.58 -7.09
CA THR A 81 4.36 -9.05 -7.22
C THR A 81 3.08 -9.76 -6.76
N SER A 82 2.40 -9.23 -5.73
CA SER A 82 1.09 -9.74 -5.28
C SER A 82 -0.01 -9.48 -6.31
N LEU A 83 -0.07 -8.29 -6.90
CA LEU A 83 -1.01 -7.96 -7.98
C LEU A 83 -0.84 -8.84 -9.22
N LYS A 84 0.40 -9.24 -9.53
CA LYS A 84 0.69 -10.17 -10.63
C LYS A 84 0.06 -11.55 -10.38
N ILE A 85 -0.05 -11.97 -9.12
CA ILE A 85 -0.68 -13.24 -8.74
C ILE A 85 -2.20 -13.08 -8.72
N ASN A 86 -2.71 -12.02 -8.10
CA ASN A 86 -4.14 -11.74 -7.99
C ASN A 86 -4.41 -10.24 -7.97
N ARG A 87 -5.29 -9.76 -8.88
CA ARG A 87 -5.69 -8.36 -8.94
C ARG A 87 -6.54 -7.93 -7.76
N ASN A 88 -7.20 -8.85 -7.04
CA ASN A 88 -7.86 -8.55 -5.77
C ASN A 88 -6.84 -8.53 -4.61
N THR A 89 -5.92 -7.56 -4.66
CA THR A 89 -4.88 -7.36 -3.65
C THR A 89 -4.94 -5.92 -3.17
N ALA A 90 -5.02 -5.71 -1.85
CA ALA A 90 -4.84 -4.41 -1.23
C ALA A 90 -3.40 -4.26 -0.71
N PHE A 91 -2.87 -3.04 -0.76
CA PHE A 91 -1.68 -2.67 -0.02
C PHE A 91 -1.96 -1.40 0.76
N VAL A 92 -1.59 -1.41 2.05
CA VAL A 92 -1.89 -0.32 2.98
C VAL A 92 -0.61 0.11 3.67
N HIS A 93 -0.23 1.37 3.47
CA HIS A 93 0.75 2.04 4.31
C HIS A 93 0.07 2.59 5.56
N VAL A 94 0.70 2.40 6.71
CA VAL A 94 0.21 2.88 8.00
C VAL A 94 1.22 3.81 8.65
N PRO A 95 0.78 4.84 9.38
CA PRO A 95 1.67 5.67 10.16
C PRO A 95 2.28 4.86 11.32
N PRO A 96 3.34 5.36 11.97
CA PRO A 96 3.97 4.67 13.09
C PRO A 96 2.97 4.27 14.19
N ILE A 97 3.22 3.15 14.87
CA ILE A 97 2.33 2.69 15.94
C ILE A 97 2.23 3.77 17.03
N ASN A 98 1.00 4.04 17.48
CA ASN A 98 0.67 5.08 18.46
C ASN A 98 0.93 6.53 18.00
N GLN A 99 1.20 6.78 16.70
CA GLN A 99 1.37 8.12 16.16
C GLN A 99 0.87 8.24 14.71
N PRO A 100 -0.03 9.17 14.36
CA PRO A 100 -0.78 10.07 15.25
C PRO A 100 -1.98 9.37 15.91
N TYR A 101 -2.25 8.11 15.57
CA TYR A 101 -3.39 7.34 16.05
C TYR A 101 -2.95 6.26 17.03
N SER A 102 -3.79 5.98 18.04
CA SER A 102 -3.55 4.84 18.93
C SER A 102 -3.55 3.51 18.14
N ALA A 103 -2.81 2.52 18.63
CA ALA A 103 -2.81 1.18 18.04
C ALA A 103 -4.23 0.59 17.92
N ARG A 104 -5.11 0.88 18.89
CA ARG A 104 -6.52 0.46 18.86
C ARG A 104 -7.30 1.13 17.73
N ALA A 105 -7.18 2.44 17.57
CA ALA A 105 -7.84 3.17 16.50
C ALA A 105 -7.35 2.69 15.12
N MET A 106 -6.04 2.47 14.99
CA MET A 106 -5.44 1.88 13.78
C MET A 106 -5.99 0.48 13.48
N ALA A 107 -6.08 -0.39 14.48
CA ALA A 107 -6.63 -1.73 14.32
C ALA A 107 -8.11 -1.70 13.91
N GLN A 108 -8.90 -0.79 14.47
CA GLN A 108 -10.30 -0.60 14.08
C GLN A 108 -10.43 -0.15 12.62
N ALA A 109 -9.62 0.83 12.19
CA ALA A 109 -9.60 1.28 10.80
C ALA A 109 -9.22 0.13 9.85
N LEU A 110 -8.13 -0.60 10.13
CA LEU A 110 -7.70 -1.74 9.32
C LEU A 110 -8.75 -2.86 9.26
N SER A 111 -9.47 -3.09 10.35
CA SER A 111 -10.55 -4.09 10.38
C SER A 111 -11.72 -3.70 9.47
N LEU A 112 -12.06 -2.41 9.38
CA LEU A 112 -13.12 -1.94 8.48
C LEU A 112 -12.69 -2.06 7.01
N LEU A 113 -11.44 -1.69 6.71
CA LEU A 113 -10.87 -1.85 5.37
C LEU A 113 -10.93 -3.31 4.91
N TYR A 114 -10.58 -4.26 5.79
CA TYR A 114 -10.64 -5.69 5.48
C TYR A 114 -12.05 -6.18 5.13
N LEU A 115 -13.09 -5.63 5.77
CA LEU A 115 -14.48 -6.05 5.53
C LEU A 115 -15.04 -5.57 4.19
N GLN A 116 -14.30 -4.72 3.47
CA GLN A 116 -14.70 -4.07 2.22
C GLN A 116 -13.82 -4.49 1.03
N CYS A 117 -12.84 -5.37 1.24
CA CYS A 117 -11.90 -5.87 0.23
C CYS A 117 -12.20 -7.32 -0.19
#